data_AF-A0A9E2G9F3-F1
#
_entry.id   AF-A0A9E2G9F3-F1
#
_cell.length_a   1.000
_cell.length_b   1.000
_cell.length_c   1.000
_cell.angle_alpha   90.00
_cell.angle_beta   90.00
_cell.angle_gamma   90.00
#
_symmetry.space_group_name_H-M   'P 1'
#
loop_
_entity.id
_entity.type
_entity.pdbx_description
1 polymer ?
#
loop_
_entity_poly.entity_id
_entity_poly.type
_entity_poly.pdbx_seq_one_letter_code
_entity_poly.pdbx_strand_id
1 'polypeptide(L)'
;MKLNPKIYKQLTNEPFETQNVDGKNVEFHYMNDTPYLFQYASRGRFAVWTSDGQNYKVLIEKAYYEALQDFYQFEVNKIWLNFLERVSSISSRINRLFIIPTMLVYMVVAGIAYFYLPDLTLQILLGMIVLVVVSNIFQSRLVNKKVKNENIAAQDKIRALIGNDQFDNLVKAQEKHYQEYFKFNEVEPIVDESSQDVSYDENQAIENSEEEGNDDGTESN
;
A
#
# COMPACT_ATOMS: atom_id res chain seq x y z
N MET A 1 4.82 3.30 9.14
CA MET A 1 4.63 1.96 8.53
C MET A 1 5.49 1.90 7.29
N LYS A 2 6.09 0.74 7.00
CA LYS A 2 6.83 0.53 5.75
C LYS A 2 5.85 0.42 4.58
N LEU A 3 6.16 1.10 3.48
CA LEU A 3 5.40 1.03 2.22
C LEU A 3 6.37 0.68 1.11
N ASN A 4 6.20 -0.46 0.45
CA ASN A 4 7.16 -0.94 -0.57
C ASN A 4 8.65 -0.83 -0.12
N PRO A 5 9.03 -1.37 1.05
CA PRO A 5 10.35 -1.14 1.64
C PRO A 5 11.51 -1.65 0.78
N LYS A 6 11.28 -2.68 -0.05
CA LYS A 6 12.28 -3.19 -1.01
C LYS A 6 12.64 -2.09 -2.02
N ILE A 7 11.64 -1.39 -2.56
CA ILE A 7 11.83 -0.30 -3.53
C ILE A 7 12.51 0.88 -2.85
N TYR A 8 12.01 1.28 -1.68
CA TYR A 8 12.59 2.38 -0.92
C TYR A 8 14.10 2.24 -0.70
N LYS A 9 14.56 1.02 -0.37
CA LYS A 9 15.98 0.69 -0.17
C LYS A 9 16.80 0.74 -1.45
N GLN A 10 16.19 0.42 -2.60
CA GLN A 10 16.87 0.39 -3.89
C GLN A 10 16.96 1.77 -4.56
N LEU A 11 16.14 2.74 -4.13
CA LEU A 11 16.22 4.12 -4.58
C LEU A 11 17.40 4.83 -3.89
N THR A 12 18.62 4.61 -4.39
CA THR A 12 19.86 5.21 -3.86
C THR A 12 20.39 6.38 -4.70
N ASN A 13 19.75 6.65 -5.84
CA ASN A 13 20.13 7.75 -6.72
C ASN A 13 19.85 9.11 -6.06
N GLU A 14 20.42 10.19 -6.60
CA GLU A 14 20.17 11.53 -6.09
C GLU A 14 18.71 11.95 -6.37
N PRO A 15 17.94 12.38 -5.35
CA PRO A 15 16.60 12.87 -5.57
C PRO A 15 16.62 14.20 -6.33
N PHE A 16 15.69 14.38 -7.27
CA PHE A 16 15.60 15.65 -8.02
C PHE A 16 14.91 16.75 -7.20
N GLU A 17 14.12 16.36 -6.19
CA GLU A 17 13.48 17.28 -5.25
C GLU A 17 13.41 16.62 -3.87
N THR A 18 13.51 17.43 -2.82
CA THR A 18 13.37 16.96 -1.44
C THR A 18 12.54 17.96 -0.64
N GLN A 19 11.57 17.46 0.10
CA GLN A 19 10.66 18.24 0.94
C GLN A 19 10.67 17.72 2.37
N ASN A 20 10.74 18.61 3.36
CA ASN A 20 10.62 18.23 4.78
C ASN A 20 9.20 18.53 5.28
N VAL A 21 8.36 17.51 5.33
CA VAL A 21 6.93 17.62 5.69
C VAL A 21 6.71 17.06 7.09
N ASP A 22 6.32 17.92 8.03
CA ASP A 22 6.06 17.55 9.44
C ASP A 22 7.22 16.74 10.09
N GLY A 23 8.47 17.12 9.77
CA GLY A 23 9.69 16.48 10.29
C GLY A 23 10.10 15.21 9.57
N LYS A 24 9.41 14.84 8.47
CA LYS A 24 9.69 13.66 7.65
C LYS A 24 10.30 14.09 6.33
N ASN A 25 11.32 13.37 5.89
CA ASN A 25 11.93 13.63 4.61
C ASN A 25 11.10 12.96 3.49
N VAL A 26 10.73 13.74 2.48
CA VAL A 26 10.03 13.26 1.28
C VAL A 26 10.93 13.55 0.08
N GLU A 27 11.51 12.50 -0.48
CA GLU A 27 12.42 12.60 -1.62
C GLU A 27 11.72 12.17 -2.91
N PHE A 28 11.89 12.95 -3.98
CA PHE A 28 11.32 12.67 -5.28
C PHE A 28 12.39 12.12 -6.22
N HIS A 29 12.06 11.00 -6.85
CA HIS A 29 12.94 10.25 -7.75
C HIS A 29 12.21 10.01 -9.07
N TYR A 30 12.89 10.19 -10.20
CA TYR A 30 12.29 9.90 -11.50
C TYR A 30 12.21 8.40 -11.72
N MET A 31 11.02 7.91 -12.05
CA MET A 31 10.77 6.51 -12.36
C MET A 31 11.53 6.08 -13.63
N ASN A 32 11.72 7.01 -14.56
CA ASN A 32 12.40 6.81 -15.85
C ASN A 32 13.86 6.33 -15.68
N ASP A 33 14.49 6.67 -14.56
CA ASP A 33 15.88 6.31 -14.26
C ASP A 33 16.00 4.97 -13.52
N THR A 34 14.89 4.21 -13.44
CA THR A 34 14.80 2.98 -12.66
C THR A 34 14.12 1.87 -13.47
N PRO A 35 14.35 0.58 -13.14
CA PRO A 35 13.67 -0.54 -13.81
C PRO A 35 12.15 -0.58 -13.52
N TYR A 36 11.67 0.26 -12.62
CA TYR A 36 10.28 0.29 -12.16
C TYR A 36 9.32 0.99 -13.12
N LEU A 37 9.81 1.74 -14.12
CA LEU A 37 8.97 2.45 -15.08
C LEU A 37 7.98 1.51 -15.75
N PHE A 38 8.48 0.46 -16.41
CA PHE A 38 7.61 -0.47 -17.11
C PHE A 38 6.67 -1.20 -16.14
N GLN A 39 7.14 -1.59 -14.95
CA GLN A 39 6.34 -2.31 -13.95
C GLN A 39 5.11 -1.52 -13.50
N TYR A 40 5.22 -0.20 -13.34
CA TYR A 40 4.15 0.63 -12.80
C TYR A 40 3.39 1.41 -13.88
N ALA A 41 4.08 2.04 -14.81
CA ALA A 41 3.45 2.85 -15.85
C ALA A 41 2.61 2.00 -16.82
N SER A 42 2.99 0.76 -17.10
CA SER A 42 2.15 -0.18 -17.89
C SER A 42 0.80 -0.49 -17.23
N ARG A 43 0.68 -0.27 -15.92
CA ARG A 43 -0.56 -0.42 -15.12
C ARG A 43 -1.22 0.92 -14.83
N GLY A 44 -0.83 1.99 -15.52
CA GLY A 44 -1.34 3.34 -15.32
C GLY A 44 -0.90 4.01 -14.02
N ARG A 45 0.11 3.45 -13.32
CA ARG A 45 0.63 3.98 -12.06
C ARG A 45 1.87 4.83 -12.35
N PHE A 46 1.65 6.12 -12.58
CA PHE A 46 2.73 7.06 -12.91
C PHE A 46 3.42 7.67 -11.68
N ALA A 47 2.85 7.51 -10.49
CA ALA A 47 3.46 7.92 -9.22
C ALA A 47 3.26 6.85 -8.15
N VAL A 48 4.31 6.52 -7.43
CA VAL A 48 4.32 5.49 -6.39
C VAL A 48 5.01 6.03 -5.14
N TRP A 49 4.30 6.03 -4.02
CA TRP A 49 4.86 6.34 -2.71
C TRP A 49 5.51 5.09 -2.10
N THR A 50 6.64 5.28 -1.45
CA THR A 50 7.37 4.26 -0.71
C THR A 50 7.86 4.83 0.62
N SER A 51 8.09 3.98 1.64
CA SER A 51 8.51 4.40 2.97
C SER A 51 9.25 3.29 3.71
N ASP A 52 10.26 3.67 4.50
CA ASP A 52 10.92 2.81 5.50
C ASP A 52 10.21 2.80 6.86
N GLY A 53 9.14 3.60 7.01
CA GLY A 53 8.40 3.78 8.25
C GLY A 53 8.68 5.09 8.97
N GLN A 54 9.72 5.83 8.58
CA GLN A 54 10.02 7.19 9.08
C GLN A 54 9.93 8.21 7.96
N ASN A 55 10.62 7.96 6.84
CA ASN A 55 10.73 8.85 5.70
C ASN A 55 10.03 8.26 4.47
N TYR A 56 9.84 9.08 3.44
CA TYR A 56 9.13 8.73 2.22
C TYR A 56 9.97 9.01 0.99
N LYS A 57 9.84 8.14 -0.02
CA LYS A 57 10.35 8.37 -1.36
C LYS A 57 9.20 8.24 -2.34
N VAL A 58 9.06 9.22 -3.22
CA VAL A 58 8.06 9.24 -4.30
C VAL A 58 8.78 8.95 -5.59
N LEU A 59 8.40 7.83 -6.21
CA LEU A 59 8.88 7.45 -7.53
C LEU A 59 7.85 7.91 -8.56
N ILE A 60 8.22 8.84 -9.45
CA ILE A 60 7.27 9.48 -10.35
C ILE A 60 7.81 9.55 -11.77
N GLU A 61 6.96 9.26 -12.76
CA GLU A 61 7.29 9.43 -14.16
C GLU A 61 7.48 10.91 -14.49
N LYS A 62 8.54 11.22 -15.23
CA LYS A 62 8.98 12.58 -15.49
C LYS A 62 7.93 13.43 -16.20
N ALA A 63 7.38 12.97 -17.32
CA ALA A 63 6.38 13.73 -18.06
C ALA A 63 5.08 13.91 -17.25
N TYR A 64 4.74 12.93 -16.41
CA TYR A 64 3.62 12.99 -15.48
C TYR A 64 3.84 14.05 -14.39
N TYR A 65 5.04 14.10 -13.78
CA TYR A 65 5.38 15.13 -12.79
C TYR A 65 5.34 16.53 -13.41
N GLU A 66 5.91 16.71 -14.61
CA GLU A 66 5.90 17.98 -15.33
C GLU A 66 4.46 18.46 -15.64
N ALA A 67 3.54 17.56 -15.97
CA ALA A 67 2.15 17.89 -16.24
C ALA A 67 1.30 18.15 -14.99
N LEU A 68 1.70 17.63 -13.83
CA LEU A 68 0.90 17.61 -12.59
C LEU A 68 1.67 18.16 -11.38
N GLN A 69 2.65 19.03 -11.62
CA GLN A 69 3.53 19.57 -10.57
C GLN A 69 2.74 20.16 -9.39
N ASP A 70 1.59 20.79 -9.66
CA ASP A 70 0.73 21.37 -8.62
C ASP A 70 0.16 20.33 -7.64
N PHE A 71 0.00 19.06 -8.04
CA PHE A 71 -0.38 17.97 -7.13
C PHE A 71 0.74 17.51 -6.20
N TYR A 72 1.97 17.95 -6.44
CA TYR A 72 3.16 17.58 -5.67
C TYR A 72 3.78 18.76 -4.95
N GLN A 73 3.04 19.87 -4.81
CA GLN A 73 3.42 20.96 -3.94
C GLN A 73 3.37 20.53 -2.48
N PHE A 74 4.18 21.21 -1.66
CA PHE A 74 4.35 20.94 -0.23
C PHE A 74 3.03 20.73 0.53
N GLU A 75 2.08 21.65 0.40
CA GLU A 75 0.79 21.59 1.12
C GLU A 75 -0.08 20.42 0.67
N VAL A 76 -0.02 20.04 -0.61
CA VAL A 76 -0.74 18.88 -1.15
C VAL A 76 -0.09 17.58 -0.65
N ASN A 77 1.24 17.50 -0.66
CA ASN A 77 1.97 16.35 -0.13
C ASN A 77 1.75 16.16 1.35
N LYS A 78 1.59 17.23 2.12
CA LYS A 78 1.18 17.15 3.53
C LYS A 78 -0.18 16.45 3.68
N ILE A 79 -1.14 16.72 2.81
CA ILE A 79 -2.44 16.04 2.84
C ILE A 79 -2.27 14.55 2.47
N TRP A 80 -1.49 14.23 1.43
CA TRP A 80 -1.23 12.85 1.02
C TRP A 80 -0.51 12.04 2.10
N LEU A 81 0.51 12.61 2.74
CA LEU A 81 1.25 11.96 3.82
C LEU A 81 0.32 11.64 5.00
N ASN A 82 -0.52 12.59 5.40
CA ASN A 82 -1.53 12.38 6.43
C ASN A 82 -2.53 11.28 6.05
N PHE A 83 -2.93 11.20 4.78
CA PHE A 83 -3.76 10.12 4.27
C PHE A 83 -3.06 8.77 4.40
N LEU A 84 -1.82 8.64 3.89
CA LEU A 84 -1.05 7.39 3.93
C LEU A 84 -0.90 6.86 5.36
N GLU A 85 -0.64 7.74 6.32
CA GLU A 85 -0.49 7.39 7.73
C GLU A 85 -1.79 6.92 8.37
N ARG A 86 -2.89 7.63 8.08
CA ARG A 86 -4.21 7.25 8.56
C ARG A 86 -4.61 5.89 8.01
N VAL A 87 -4.39 5.65 6.72
CA VAL A 87 -4.73 4.36 6.13
C VAL A 87 -3.87 3.23 6.69
N SER A 88 -2.57 3.47 6.87
CA SER A 88 -1.67 2.56 7.59
C SER A 88 -2.20 2.23 9.00
N SER A 89 -2.61 3.25 9.75
CA SER A 89 -3.17 3.09 11.10
C SER A 89 -4.49 2.32 11.09
N ILE A 90 -5.35 2.56 10.10
CA ILE A 90 -6.62 1.84 9.91
C ILE A 90 -6.35 0.37 9.62
N SER A 91 -5.48 0.08 8.65
CA SER A 91 -5.13 -1.28 8.24
C SER A 91 -4.54 -2.05 9.42
N SER A 92 -3.49 -1.51 10.06
CA SER A 92 -2.85 -2.16 11.21
C SER A 92 -3.78 -2.37 12.40
N ARG A 93 -4.68 -1.42 12.69
CA ARG A 93 -5.66 -1.55 13.78
C ARG A 93 -6.71 -2.62 13.49
N ILE A 94 -7.25 -2.64 12.27
CA ILE A 94 -8.22 -3.68 11.87
C ILE A 94 -7.54 -5.03 11.88
N ASN A 95 -6.36 -5.15 11.28
CA ASN A 95 -5.61 -6.40 11.24
C ASN A 95 -5.39 -6.97 12.65
N ARG A 96 -4.92 -6.13 13.59
CA ARG A 96 -4.74 -6.54 14.99
C ARG A 96 -6.04 -6.94 15.68
N LEU A 97 -7.14 -6.25 15.38
CA LEU A 97 -8.46 -6.52 15.96
C LEU A 97 -9.03 -7.86 15.48
N PHE A 98 -8.68 -8.33 14.29
CA PHE A 98 -9.19 -9.59 13.75
C PHE A 98 -8.22 -10.77 13.91
N ILE A 99 -6.92 -10.59 13.66
CA ILE A 99 -5.93 -11.66 13.78
C ILE A 99 -5.86 -12.20 15.21
N ILE A 100 -5.77 -11.33 16.22
CA ILE A 100 -5.57 -11.78 17.61
C ILE A 100 -6.75 -12.65 18.09
N PRO A 101 -8.02 -12.21 17.98
CA PRO A 101 -9.14 -13.06 18.36
C PRO A 101 -9.25 -14.33 17.52
N THR A 102 -8.97 -14.25 16.21
CA THR A 102 -9.03 -15.41 15.32
C THR A 102 -8.00 -16.47 15.73
N MET A 103 -6.76 -16.06 16.03
CA MET A 103 -5.72 -16.95 16.56
C MET A 103 -6.12 -17.62 17.87
N LEU A 104 -6.76 -16.87 18.78
CA LEU A 104 -7.25 -17.43 20.04
C LEU A 104 -8.35 -18.48 19.80
N VAL A 105 -9.31 -18.19 18.92
CA VAL A 105 -10.34 -19.17 18.52
C VAL A 105 -9.69 -20.42 17.93
N TYR A 106 -8.68 -20.26 17.07
CA TYR A 106 -7.92 -21.39 16.53
C TYR A 106 -7.30 -22.26 17.61
N MET A 107 -6.62 -21.65 18.58
CA MET A 107 -5.97 -22.37 19.68
C MET A 107 -6.99 -23.17 20.50
N VAL A 108 -8.14 -22.58 20.80
CA VAL A 108 -9.21 -23.23 21.57
C VAL A 108 -9.84 -24.37 20.77
N VAL A 109 -10.19 -24.15 19.50
CA VAL A 109 -10.82 -25.16 18.64
C VAL A 109 -9.87 -26.33 18.40
N ALA A 110 -8.59 -26.07 18.14
CA ALA A 110 -7.58 -27.11 17.97
C ALA A 110 -7.39 -27.94 19.24
N GLY A 111 -7.36 -27.30 20.42
CA GLY A 111 -7.29 -28.00 21.70
C GLY A 111 -8.50 -28.91 21.94
N ILE A 112 -9.72 -28.42 21.67
CA ILE A 112 -10.95 -29.22 21.82
C ILE A 112 -10.94 -30.39 20.82
N ALA A 113 -10.58 -30.14 19.57
CA ALA A 113 -10.52 -31.18 18.54
C ALA A 113 -9.56 -32.31 18.93
N TYR A 114 -8.36 -31.96 19.42
CA TYR A 114 -7.33 -32.91 19.83
C TYR A 114 -7.77 -33.80 21.00
N PHE A 115 -8.34 -33.20 22.06
CA PHE A 115 -8.67 -33.96 23.28
C PHE A 115 -10.02 -34.68 23.22
N TYR A 116 -11.01 -34.14 22.49
CA TYR A 116 -12.40 -34.60 22.58
C TYR A 116 -12.98 -35.11 21.25
N LEU A 117 -12.45 -34.71 20.10
CA LEU A 117 -13.04 -35.01 18.78
C LEU A 117 -11.99 -35.45 17.74
N PRO A 118 -11.14 -36.45 18.04
CA PRO A 118 -10.02 -36.83 17.19
C PRO A 118 -10.47 -37.24 15.78
N ASP A 119 -11.58 -37.97 15.66
CA ASP A 119 -12.09 -38.47 14.37
C ASP A 119 -12.64 -37.37 13.46
N LEU A 120 -13.01 -36.21 14.03
CA LEU A 120 -13.55 -35.06 13.28
C LEU A 120 -12.50 -33.97 13.05
N THR A 121 -11.26 -34.16 13.54
CA THR A 121 -10.19 -33.15 13.48
C THR A 121 -10.00 -32.58 12.09
N LEU A 122 -9.95 -33.44 11.06
CA LEU A 122 -9.75 -33.02 9.68
C LEU A 122 -10.93 -32.19 9.15
N GLN A 123 -12.17 -32.56 9.50
CA GLN A 123 -13.36 -31.80 9.11
C GLN A 123 -13.43 -30.45 9.81
N ILE A 124 -13.05 -30.39 11.08
CA ILE A 124 -12.96 -29.15 11.86
C ILE A 124 -11.91 -28.22 11.26
N LEU A 125 -10.72 -28.73 10.92
CA LEU A 125 -9.66 -27.95 10.27
C LEU A 125 -10.12 -27.37 8.92
N LEU A 126 -10.79 -28.18 8.09
CA LEU A 126 -11.37 -27.70 6.83
C LEU A 126 -12.42 -26.60 7.05
N GLY A 127 -13.31 -26.78 8.03
CA GLY A 127 -14.28 -25.76 8.41
C GLY A 127 -13.64 -24.45 8.87
N MET A 128 -12.52 -24.53 9.59
CA MET A 128 -11.78 -23.35 10.05
C MET A 128 -11.12 -22.58 8.90
N ILE A 129 -10.58 -23.28 7.90
CA ILE A 129 -10.05 -22.63 6.69
C ILE A 129 -11.15 -21.81 6.01
N VAL A 130 -12.34 -22.39 5.82
CA VAL A 130 -13.49 -21.68 5.24
C VAL A 130 -13.84 -20.45 6.08
N LEU A 131 -13.86 -20.59 7.41
CA LEU A 131 -14.13 -19.47 8.32
C LEU A 131 -13.10 -18.34 8.18
N VAL A 132 -11.81 -18.67 8.02
CA VAL A 132 -10.76 -17.66 7.79
C VAL A 132 -10.94 -16.95 6.47
N VAL A 133 -11.24 -17.68 5.40
CA VAL A 133 -11.47 -17.05 4.08
C VAL A 133 -12.63 -16.07 4.17
N VAL A 134 -13.74 -16.47 4.81
CA VAL A 134 -14.89 -15.57 5.01
C VAL A 134 -14.51 -14.36 5.87
N SER A 135 -13.79 -14.58 6.97
CA SER A 135 -13.31 -13.51 7.86
C SER A 135 -12.42 -12.52 7.11
N ASN A 136 -11.48 -13.00 6.30
CA ASN A 136 -10.60 -12.17 5.49
C ASN A 136 -11.40 -11.32 4.49
N ILE A 137 -12.39 -11.90 3.79
CA ILE A 137 -13.29 -11.13 2.90
C ILE A 137 -13.98 -9.96 3.64
N PHE A 138 -14.48 -10.20 4.86
CA PHE A 138 -15.10 -9.14 5.67
C PHE A 138 -14.09 -8.09 6.12
N GLN A 139 -12.89 -8.50 6.51
CA GLN A 139 -11.80 -7.61 6.88
C GLN A 139 -11.40 -6.71 5.71
N SER A 140 -11.12 -7.29 4.53
CA SER A 140 -10.75 -6.54 3.32
C SER A 140 -11.83 -5.54 2.94
N ARG A 141 -13.11 -5.94 2.98
CA ARG A 141 -14.24 -5.02 2.73
C ARG A 141 -14.26 -3.85 3.71
N LEU A 142 -14.01 -4.10 4.99
CA LEU A 142 -14.01 -3.06 6.02
C LEU A 142 -12.82 -2.11 5.85
N VAL A 143 -11.63 -2.64 5.61
CA VAL A 143 -10.41 -1.86 5.34
C VAL A 143 -10.63 -0.99 4.11
N ASN A 144 -11.03 -1.59 2.98
CA ASN A 144 -11.22 -0.90 1.70
C ASN A 144 -12.26 0.22 1.81
N LYS A 145 -13.36 -0.01 2.54
CA LYS A 145 -14.35 1.04 2.78
C LYS A 145 -13.76 2.23 3.55
N LYS A 146 -12.97 1.98 4.59
CA LYS A 146 -12.35 3.06 5.37
C LYS A 146 -11.25 3.78 4.60
N VAL A 147 -10.44 3.05 3.83
CA VAL A 147 -9.43 3.63 2.92
C VAL A 147 -10.11 4.56 1.92
N LYS A 148 -11.21 4.12 1.29
CA LYS A 148 -11.97 4.93 0.35
C LYS A 148 -12.48 6.22 0.98
N ASN A 149 -13.01 6.16 2.21
CA ASN A 149 -13.49 7.34 2.91
C ASN A 149 -12.36 8.33 3.22
N GLU A 150 -11.20 7.86 3.69
CA GLU A 150 -10.04 8.73 3.92
C GLU A 150 -9.49 9.31 2.61
N ASN A 151 -9.55 8.56 1.50
CA ASN A 151 -9.12 9.06 0.19
C ASN A 151 -10.04 10.19 -0.30
N ILE A 152 -11.36 10.03 -0.16
CA ILE A 152 -12.33 11.10 -0.48
C ILE A 152 -12.05 12.33 0.40
N ALA A 153 -11.86 12.13 1.70
CA ALA A 153 -11.55 13.23 2.63
C ALA A 153 -10.22 13.93 2.29
N ALA A 154 -9.21 13.20 1.80
CA ALA A 154 -7.97 13.78 1.33
C ALA A 154 -8.19 14.62 0.06
N GLN A 155 -8.90 14.08 -0.92
CA GLN A 155 -9.22 14.79 -2.15
C GLN A 155 -10.05 16.05 -1.88
N ASP A 156 -11.01 16.01 -0.97
CA ASP A 156 -11.80 17.17 -0.60
C ASP A 156 -10.95 18.26 0.05
N LYS A 157 -9.94 17.89 0.86
CA LYS A 157 -8.97 18.85 1.41
C LYS A 157 -8.08 19.44 0.33
N ILE A 158 -7.62 18.63 -0.63
CA ILE A 158 -6.81 19.11 -1.75
C ILE A 158 -7.65 20.08 -2.59
N ARG A 159 -8.89 19.71 -2.91
CA ARG A 159 -9.84 20.56 -3.65
C ARG A 159 -10.12 21.88 -2.93
N ALA A 160 -10.26 21.86 -1.61
CA ALA A 160 -10.42 23.07 -0.80
C ALA A 160 -9.15 23.94 -0.77
N LEU A 161 -7.96 23.34 -0.88
CA LEU A 161 -6.67 24.02 -0.86
C LEU A 161 -6.36 24.72 -2.21
N ILE A 162 -6.49 24.00 -3.32
CA ILE A 162 -6.10 24.50 -4.66
C ILE A 162 -7.26 25.12 -5.44
N GLY A 163 -8.50 24.89 -4.98
CA GLY A 163 -9.73 25.34 -5.63
C GLY A 163 -10.29 24.32 -6.63
N ASN A 164 -11.62 24.34 -6.80
CA ASN A 164 -12.34 23.38 -7.65
C ASN A 164 -11.84 23.38 -9.10
N ASP A 165 -11.68 24.56 -9.70
CA ASP A 165 -11.33 24.67 -11.12
C ASP A 165 -9.91 24.14 -11.39
N GLN A 166 -8.95 24.41 -10.51
CA GLN A 166 -7.60 23.88 -10.63
C GLN A 166 -7.58 22.37 -10.40
N PHE A 167 -8.30 21.88 -9.39
CA PHE A 167 -8.42 20.45 -9.15
C PHE A 167 -8.98 19.71 -10.37
N ASP A 168 -10.07 20.22 -10.95
CA ASP A 168 -10.69 19.61 -12.14
C ASP A 168 -9.76 19.66 -13.35
N ASN A 169 -8.98 20.73 -13.50
CA ASN A 169 -7.97 20.82 -14.56
C ASN A 169 -6.86 19.79 -14.37
N LEU A 170 -6.40 19.57 -13.13
CA LEU A 170 -5.40 18.56 -12.85
C LEU A 170 -5.93 17.13 -13.07
N VAL A 171 -7.20 16.86 -12.72
CA VAL A 171 -7.85 15.57 -13.04
C VAL A 171 -7.91 15.37 -14.55
N LYS A 172 -8.27 16.39 -15.32
CA LYS A 172 -8.26 16.33 -16.80
C LYS A 172 -6.84 16.13 -17.36
N ALA A 173 -5.84 16.77 -16.77
CA ALA A 173 -4.44 16.60 -17.17
C ALA A 173 -3.95 15.17 -16.89
N GLN A 174 -4.33 14.59 -15.74
CA GLN A 174 -4.06 13.19 -15.41
C GLN A 174 -4.70 12.24 -16.43
N GLU A 175 -5.99 12.42 -16.73
CA GLU A 175 -6.70 11.61 -17.73
C GLU A 175 -6.07 11.74 -19.12
N LYS A 176 -5.71 12.97 -19.52
CA LYS A 176 -5.03 13.22 -20.79
C LYS A 176 -3.70 12.50 -20.86
N HIS A 177 -2.88 12.55 -19.81
CA HIS A 177 -1.60 11.85 -19.77
C HIS A 177 -1.80 10.33 -19.87
N TYR A 178 -2.77 9.78 -19.14
CA TYR A 178 -3.11 8.35 -19.23
C TYR A 178 -3.46 7.96 -20.68
N GLN A 179 -4.36 8.70 -21.32
CA GLN A 179 -4.74 8.44 -22.71
C GLN A 179 -3.54 8.56 -23.65
N GLU A 180 -2.70 9.58 -23.50
CA GLU A 180 -1.51 9.76 -24.33
C GLU A 180 -0.52 8.60 -24.16
N TYR A 181 -0.29 8.14 -22.93
CA TYR A 181 0.62 7.03 -22.63
C TYR A 181 0.14 5.71 -23.25
N PHE A 182 -1.18 5.43 -23.22
CA PHE A 182 -1.75 4.18 -23.72
C PHE A 182 -2.16 4.22 -25.20
N LYS A 183 -2.39 5.39 -25.80
CA LYS A 183 -2.69 5.52 -27.25
C LYS A 183 -1.59 4.93 -28.15
N PHE A 184 -0.35 4.86 -27.67
CA PHE A 184 0.77 4.28 -28.42
C PHE A 184 1.04 2.80 -28.10
N ASN A 185 0.32 2.23 -27.11
CA ASN A 185 0.50 0.87 -26.62
C ASN A 185 -0.82 0.06 -26.74
N GLU A 186 -1.45 0.05 -27.92
CA GLU A 186 -2.54 -0.90 -28.20
C GLU A 186 -1.99 -2.34 -28.22
N VAL A 187 -1.90 -2.93 -27.03
CA VAL A 187 -1.83 -4.37 -26.82
C VAL A 187 -3.08 -4.74 -26.03
N GLU A 188 -3.75 -5.79 -26.51
CA GLU A 188 -5.05 -6.39 -26.15
C GLU A 188 -5.70 -6.00 -24.81
N PRO A 189 -7.05 -5.92 -24.79
CA PRO A 189 -7.80 -5.51 -23.60
C PRO A 189 -7.66 -6.56 -22.50
N ILE A 190 -6.78 -6.27 -21.54
CA ILE A 190 -6.79 -6.97 -20.26
C ILE A 190 -7.98 -6.39 -19.50
N VAL A 191 -8.95 -7.25 -19.20
CA VAL A 191 -10.14 -6.94 -18.39
C VAL A 191 -9.69 -6.26 -17.10
N ASP A 192 -10.09 -5.00 -16.97
CA ASP A 192 -9.66 -4.10 -15.92
C ASP A 192 -10.50 -4.30 -14.64
N GLU A 193 -9.95 -5.02 -13.66
CA GLU A 193 -10.39 -5.02 -12.26
C GLU A 193 -9.73 -3.89 -11.42
N SER A 194 -9.00 -2.95 -12.03
CA SER A 194 -8.11 -2.02 -11.32
C SER A 194 -8.67 -0.64 -10.97
N SER A 195 -10.00 -0.51 -10.81
CA SER A 195 -10.57 0.58 -9.99
C SER A 195 -10.62 0.24 -8.48
N GLN A 196 -9.99 -0.87 -8.08
CA GLN A 196 -9.60 -1.16 -6.69
C GLN A 196 -8.07 -1.28 -6.58
N ASP A 197 -7.57 -1.07 -5.36
CA ASP A 197 -6.21 -1.33 -4.91
C ASP A 197 -5.13 -0.24 -5.06
N VAL A 198 -5.18 0.72 -4.13
CA VAL A 198 -4.09 0.76 -3.14
C VAL A 198 -4.12 -0.59 -2.41
N SER A 199 -3.54 -1.61 -3.05
CA SER A 199 -3.32 -2.90 -2.42
C SER A 199 -2.32 -2.62 -1.31
N TYR A 200 -2.82 -2.48 -0.09
CA TYR A 200 -2.01 -2.81 1.06
C TYR A 200 -1.83 -4.31 0.95
N ASP A 201 -0.74 -4.71 0.30
CA ASP A 201 -0.33 -6.09 0.18
C ASP A 201 -0.15 -6.64 1.61
N GLU A 202 -1.22 -7.28 2.11
CA GLU A 202 -1.39 -7.77 3.48
C GLU A 202 -0.31 -8.81 3.83
N ASN A 203 0.33 -9.39 2.82
CA ASN A 203 1.40 -10.38 2.95
C ASN A 203 2.78 -9.79 3.25
N GLN A 204 3.02 -8.47 3.11
CA GLN A 204 4.33 -7.89 3.45
C GLN A 204 4.57 -7.76 4.97
N ALA A 205 3.55 -7.97 5.80
CA ALA A 205 3.67 -7.96 7.26
C ALA A 205 4.11 -9.31 7.86
N ILE A 206 3.91 -10.42 7.14
CA ILE A 206 4.18 -11.76 7.68
C ILE A 206 5.64 -12.18 7.43
N GLU A 207 6.26 -11.73 6.33
CA GLU A 207 7.64 -12.08 5.97
C GLU A 207 8.73 -11.43 6.85
N ASN A 208 8.38 -10.47 7.73
CA ASN A 208 9.35 -9.68 8.50
C ASN A 208 9.52 -10.11 9.97
N SER A 209 9.05 -11.32 10.35
CA SER A 209 9.13 -11.80 11.75
C SER A 209 10.14 -12.93 11.98
N GLU A 210 10.80 -13.46 10.94
CA GLU A 210 11.62 -14.68 11.05
C GLU A 210 13.12 -14.51 10.77
N GLU A 211 13.61 -13.30 10.48
CA GLU A 211 15.06 -13.04 10.36
C GLU A 211 15.57 -12.16 11.52
N GLU A 212 15.44 -12.63 12.76
CA GLU A 212 16.27 -12.16 13.87
C GLU A 212 16.33 -13.27 14.93
N GLY A 213 17.21 -14.25 14.72
CA GLY A 213 17.42 -15.32 15.70
C GLY A 213 18.24 -16.51 15.22
N ASN A 214 19.53 -16.33 14.93
CA ASN A 214 20.61 -17.24 15.35
C ASN A 214 21.97 -16.74 14.86
N ASP A 215 22.70 -16.06 15.73
CA ASP A 215 24.16 -16.16 15.77
C ASP A 215 24.58 -16.12 17.24
N ASP A 216 24.52 -17.28 17.89
CA ASP A 216 25.31 -17.56 19.09
C ASP A 216 25.93 -18.95 18.92
N GLY A 217 26.93 -19.00 18.05
CA GLY A 217 27.85 -20.11 17.91
C GLY A 217 28.84 -20.12 19.08
N THR A 218 28.54 -20.94 20.07
CA THR A 218 29.40 -21.29 21.20
C THR A 218 30.69 -21.96 20.70
N GLU A 219 31.83 -21.30 20.89
CA GLU A 219 33.14 -21.98 20.88
C GLU A 219 33.38 -22.58 22.28
N SER A 220 33.22 -23.90 22.37
CA SER A 220 33.73 -24.72 23.47
C SER A 220 35.18 -25.10 23.21
N ASN A 221 36.05 -24.80 24.18
CA ASN A 221 37.25 -25.58 24.50
C ASN A 221 37.03 -26.24 25.87
#